data_AF-A0A1Z8MJ32-F1
#
_entry.id   AF-A0A1Z8MJ32-F1
#
_cell.length_a   1.000
_cell.length_b   1.000
_cell.length_c   1.000
_cell.angle_alpha   90.00
_cell.angle_beta   90.00
_cell.angle_gamma   90.00
#
_symmetry.space_group_name_H-M   'P 1'
#
loop_
_entity.id
_entity.type
_entity.pdbx_description
1 polymer ?
#
loop_
_entity_poly.entity_id
_entity_poly.type
_entity_poly.pdbx_seq_one_letter_code
_entity_poly.pdbx_strand_id
1 'polypeptide(L)'
;MIRCRPLSLQSNHSLALLLVAGVSIFVCGFAGTAQADELPEPALAEKFLHEGTFAEGETACLLALDKDRGNDQVRFGLGVIQFARAIENLGAALHEHGAISEKARQPFLRLPVPKNDQPATISYQEVGRILDVFAHDLSRANQTLGEITDDDVKLPLRLAAIQFDFTGTGKKKTKLIDLLVHFNRGRLGLEKANPEFRVHFDRGDVDWLRAYCHLLSGMVEAYRAVDAGQGFEARIAEIFPKVDGIRAEADEEVLGATIVDPPRLRRMRLHFVAVCDLNQTTWSHIRAETDDDFEWLPKPGQTDQLGLPLSDQQIDAWLEMMREVGLMLKGQRVLSSDLLRFAFRDAEPGLGLNVKKLLDDPPLDFLNSERLNRKGIDAKYLEPEKGKVVNVMALLRVSQFFGGPFGFLSAVRMN
;
A
#
# COMPACT_ATOMS: atom_id res chain seq x y z
N MET A 1 0.38 42.03 39.64
CA MET A 1 0.75 40.59 39.69
C MET A 1 -0.05 39.86 38.63
N ILE A 2 0.51 39.67 37.45
CA ILE A 2 -0.02 38.80 36.40
C ILE A 2 1.17 37.94 35.98
N ARG A 3 1.17 36.65 36.36
CA ARG A 3 2.22 35.70 35.98
C ARG A 3 1.87 35.14 34.60
N CYS A 4 2.63 35.54 33.58
CA CYS A 4 2.70 34.81 32.32
C CYS A 4 3.28 33.40 32.58
N ARG A 5 2.55 32.36 32.20
CA ARG A 5 3.12 31.02 31.98
C ARG A 5 3.68 30.98 30.55
N PRO A 6 4.89 30.46 30.33
CA PRO A 6 5.43 30.29 28.98
C PRO A 6 4.72 29.12 28.28
N LEU A 7 4.35 29.31 27.01
CA LEU A 7 3.97 28.23 26.12
C LEU A 7 5.17 27.29 25.95
N SER A 8 5.04 26.04 26.38
CA SER A 8 5.98 24.97 26.04
C SER A 8 5.72 24.51 24.60
N LEU A 9 6.48 25.04 23.65
CA LEU A 9 6.77 24.34 22.39
C LEU A 9 7.72 23.19 22.72
N GLN A 10 7.29 21.94 22.51
CA GLN A 10 8.08 20.86 21.90
C GLN A 10 7.23 19.59 21.87
N SER A 11 6.50 19.41 20.77
CA SER A 11 5.88 18.13 20.41
C SER A 11 6.96 17.20 19.86
N ASN A 12 7.36 16.18 20.64
CA ASN A 12 8.12 15.03 20.13
C ASN A 12 7.19 14.07 19.35
N HIS A 13 6.41 14.59 18.41
CA HIS A 13 5.63 13.77 17.48
C HIS A 13 6.43 13.36 16.23
N SER A 14 7.64 13.89 16.08
CA SER A 14 8.39 13.82 14.82
C SER A 14 8.84 12.42 14.41
N LEU A 15 9.13 11.47 15.32
CA LEU A 15 9.49 10.11 14.89
C LEU A 15 8.30 9.16 14.63
N ALA A 16 7.15 9.41 15.28
CA ALA A 16 5.92 8.68 15.01
C ALA A 16 5.19 9.21 13.76
N LEU A 17 5.43 10.47 13.37
CA LEU A 17 4.86 11.09 12.16
C LEU A 17 5.80 11.14 10.95
N LEU A 18 7.09 10.81 11.07
CA LEU A 18 8.01 10.84 9.91
C LEU A 18 7.71 9.76 8.84
N LEU A 19 6.74 8.88 9.07
CA LEU A 19 6.24 7.91 8.10
C LEU A 19 5.03 8.40 7.28
N VAL A 20 4.42 9.55 7.61
CA VAL A 20 3.17 10.01 6.96
C VAL A 20 3.04 11.53 6.99
N ALA A 21 3.56 12.24 5.98
CA ALA A 21 3.03 13.56 5.58
C ALA A 21 3.68 14.08 4.27
N GLY A 22 2.89 14.12 3.20
CA GLY A 22 3.23 14.82 1.95
C GLY A 22 2.48 16.15 1.82
N VAL A 23 3.18 17.17 1.32
CA VAL A 23 2.73 18.55 1.10
C VAL A 23 2.42 18.82 -0.39
N SER A 24 1.61 19.87 -0.60
CA SER A 24 0.79 20.27 -1.75
C SER A 24 1.45 20.79 -3.06
N ILE A 25 0.87 20.36 -4.19
CA ILE A 25 0.27 21.06 -5.38
C ILE A 25 1.03 22.19 -6.12
N PHE A 26 1.24 22.00 -7.45
CA PHE A 26 0.96 22.95 -8.56
C PHE A 26 0.87 22.23 -9.94
N VAL A 27 0.08 22.75 -10.88
CA VAL A 27 -0.43 22.08 -12.11
C VAL A 27 0.45 22.33 -13.36
N CYS A 28 0.59 21.34 -14.24
CA CYS A 28 0.74 21.52 -15.71
C CYS A 28 0.26 20.26 -16.45
N GLY A 29 -0.55 20.42 -17.50
CA GLY A 29 -1.12 19.33 -18.30
C GLY A 29 -0.43 19.15 -19.64
N PHE A 30 -0.44 17.91 -20.14
CA PHE A 30 -0.17 17.58 -21.54
C PHE A 30 -1.19 16.54 -22.01
N ALA A 31 -1.68 16.74 -23.23
CA ALA A 31 -2.57 15.82 -23.92
C ALA A 31 -1.74 15.01 -24.94
N GLY A 32 -1.75 13.69 -24.79
CA GLY A 32 -1.30 12.75 -25.81
C GLY A 32 -2.50 12.18 -26.57
N THR A 33 -2.36 12.01 -27.87
CA THR A 33 -3.37 11.42 -28.76
C THR A 33 -3.18 9.91 -28.83
N ALA A 34 -4.17 9.14 -28.38
CA ALA A 34 -4.19 7.69 -28.56
C ALA A 34 -4.58 7.33 -30.01
N GLN A 35 -3.75 6.53 -30.69
CA GLN A 35 -4.14 5.84 -31.93
C GLN A 35 -4.78 4.50 -31.57
N ALA A 36 -5.84 4.15 -32.30
CA ALA A 36 -6.61 2.93 -32.09
C ALA A 36 -6.12 1.84 -33.04
N ASP A 37 -5.33 0.89 -32.54
CA ASP A 37 -5.08 -0.39 -33.19
C ASP A 37 -6.11 -1.44 -32.74
N GLU A 38 -6.44 -2.37 -33.66
CA GLU A 38 -7.36 -3.50 -33.45
C GLU A 38 -6.95 -4.31 -32.22
N LEU A 39 -7.92 -4.56 -31.34
CA LEU A 39 -7.72 -5.27 -30.08
C LEU A 39 -7.48 -6.77 -30.34
N PRO A 40 -6.48 -7.41 -29.69
CA PRO A 40 -6.43 -8.87 -29.60
C PRO A 40 -7.72 -9.42 -28.96
N GLU A 41 -7.99 -10.72 -29.15
CA GLU A 41 -9.12 -11.36 -28.45
C GLU A 41 -9.02 -11.09 -26.93
N PRO A 42 -10.12 -10.66 -26.28
CA PRO A 42 -10.14 -10.40 -24.85
C PRO A 42 -9.59 -11.57 -24.04
N ALA A 43 -8.66 -11.30 -23.14
CA ALA A 43 -8.23 -12.28 -22.16
C ALA A 43 -9.45 -12.83 -21.40
N LEU A 44 -9.46 -14.14 -21.09
CA LEU A 44 -10.59 -14.80 -20.40
C LEU A 44 -11.09 -14.02 -19.18
N ALA A 45 -10.15 -13.45 -18.42
CA ALA A 45 -10.45 -12.68 -17.22
C ALA A 45 -11.21 -11.37 -17.50
N GLU A 46 -10.97 -10.73 -18.66
CA GLU A 46 -11.50 -9.39 -18.95
C GLU A 46 -13.03 -9.35 -18.87
N LYS A 47 -13.70 -10.35 -19.44
CA LYS A 47 -15.16 -10.48 -19.38
C LYS A 47 -15.67 -10.38 -17.93
N PHE A 48 -15.11 -11.19 -17.04
CA PHE A 48 -15.55 -11.27 -15.64
C PHE A 48 -15.17 -10.01 -14.86
N LEU A 49 -14.05 -9.36 -15.20
CA LEU A 49 -13.66 -8.09 -14.63
C LEU A 49 -14.63 -6.96 -15.01
N HIS A 50 -15.05 -6.92 -16.28
CA HIS A 50 -16.01 -5.91 -16.78
C HIS A 50 -17.43 -6.18 -16.28
N GLU A 51 -17.81 -7.44 -16.16
CA GLU A 51 -19.10 -7.84 -15.61
C GLU A 51 -19.13 -7.78 -14.07
N GLY A 52 -18.01 -7.62 -13.37
CA GLY A 52 -17.95 -7.68 -11.90
C GLY A 52 -18.45 -9.02 -11.35
N THR A 53 -18.16 -10.11 -12.05
CA THR A 53 -18.54 -11.50 -11.71
C THR A 53 -17.30 -12.28 -11.31
N PHE A 54 -16.58 -11.77 -10.30
CA PHE A 54 -15.25 -12.27 -9.96
C PHE A 54 -15.24 -13.72 -9.48
N ALA A 55 -16.29 -14.18 -8.79
CA ALA A 55 -16.40 -15.56 -8.33
C ALA A 55 -16.54 -16.56 -9.50
N GLU A 56 -17.35 -16.20 -10.49
CA GLU A 56 -17.50 -16.95 -11.74
C GLU A 56 -16.19 -16.92 -12.54
N GLY A 57 -15.52 -15.78 -12.59
CA GLY A 57 -14.23 -15.63 -13.27
C GLY A 57 -13.12 -16.46 -12.65
N GLU A 58 -13.03 -16.50 -11.31
CA GLU A 58 -12.10 -17.37 -10.59
C GLU A 58 -12.36 -18.84 -10.93
N THR A 59 -13.63 -19.26 -10.92
CA THR A 59 -14.02 -20.63 -11.30
C THR A 59 -13.65 -20.94 -12.75
N ALA A 60 -13.92 -20.03 -13.68
CA ALA A 60 -13.62 -20.20 -15.10
C ALA A 60 -12.11 -20.32 -15.37
N CYS A 61 -11.30 -19.47 -14.73
CA CYS A 61 -9.85 -19.53 -14.88
C CYS A 61 -9.26 -20.81 -14.27
N LEU A 62 -9.75 -21.25 -13.11
CA LEU A 62 -9.34 -22.52 -12.49
C LEU A 62 -9.67 -23.72 -13.40
N LEU A 63 -10.86 -23.76 -14.01
CA LEU A 63 -11.24 -24.80 -14.97
C LEU A 63 -10.40 -24.78 -16.25
N ALA A 64 -9.97 -23.60 -16.70
CA ALA A 64 -9.06 -23.47 -17.83
C ALA A 64 -7.65 -23.96 -17.48
N LEU A 65 -7.15 -23.64 -16.28
CA LEU A 65 -5.85 -24.10 -15.78
C LEU A 65 -5.82 -25.61 -15.50
N ASP A 66 -6.95 -26.22 -15.15
CA ASP A 66 -7.03 -27.67 -14.99
C ASP A 66 -6.85 -28.41 -16.33
N LYS A 67 -7.27 -27.77 -17.44
CA LYS A 67 -7.07 -28.27 -18.81
C LYS A 67 -5.67 -27.98 -19.35
N ASP A 68 -5.12 -26.82 -19.01
CA ASP A 68 -3.79 -26.39 -19.42
C ASP A 68 -3.06 -25.71 -18.25
N ARG A 69 -2.33 -26.51 -17.49
CA ARG A 69 -1.58 -26.05 -16.32
C ARG A 69 -0.39 -25.16 -16.68
N GLY A 70 -0.01 -25.04 -17.95
CA GLY A 70 1.08 -24.17 -18.40
C GLY A 70 0.62 -22.76 -18.81
N ASN A 71 -0.69 -22.47 -18.77
CA ASN A 71 -1.23 -21.23 -19.31
C ASN A 71 -1.06 -20.04 -18.35
N ASP A 72 0.07 -19.37 -18.46
CA ASP A 72 0.44 -18.25 -17.58
C ASP A 72 -0.39 -16.99 -17.83
N GLN A 73 -0.91 -16.76 -19.04
CA GLN A 73 -1.87 -15.67 -19.29
C GLN A 73 -3.17 -15.88 -18.51
N VAL A 74 -3.73 -17.09 -18.50
CA VAL A 74 -4.92 -17.41 -17.70
C VAL A 74 -4.61 -17.34 -16.21
N ARG A 75 -3.43 -17.80 -15.78
CA ARG A 75 -2.98 -17.67 -14.38
C ARG A 75 -2.84 -16.21 -13.96
N PHE A 76 -2.31 -15.35 -14.83
CA PHE A 76 -2.24 -13.91 -14.57
C PHE A 76 -3.64 -13.32 -14.44
N GLY A 77 -4.54 -13.64 -15.37
CA GLY A 77 -5.94 -13.24 -15.29
C GLY A 77 -6.63 -13.69 -13.99
N LEU A 78 -6.37 -14.92 -13.53
CA LEU A 78 -6.85 -15.42 -12.24
C LEU A 78 -6.32 -14.59 -11.06
N GLY A 79 -5.02 -14.28 -11.04
CA GLY A 79 -4.41 -13.45 -10.01
C GLY A 79 -5.02 -12.04 -9.96
N VAL A 80 -5.27 -11.43 -11.12
CA VAL A 80 -5.94 -10.11 -11.23
C VAL A 80 -7.37 -10.18 -10.72
N ILE A 81 -8.15 -11.22 -11.08
CA ILE A 81 -9.51 -11.42 -10.56
C ILE A 81 -9.50 -11.58 -9.04
N GLN A 82 -8.59 -12.39 -8.49
CA GLN A 82 -8.48 -12.61 -7.06
C GLN A 82 -8.13 -11.31 -6.32
N PHE A 83 -7.24 -10.50 -6.88
CA PHE A 83 -6.91 -9.18 -6.33
C PHE A 83 -8.10 -8.21 -6.38
N ALA A 84 -8.80 -8.12 -7.52
CA ALA A 84 -10.00 -7.29 -7.66
C ALA A 84 -11.11 -7.73 -6.68
N ARG A 85 -11.29 -9.05 -6.51
CA ARG A 85 -12.23 -9.61 -5.54
C ARG A 85 -11.86 -9.28 -4.09
N ALA A 86 -10.58 -9.22 -3.74
CA ALA A 86 -10.14 -8.78 -2.42
C ALA A 86 -10.59 -7.33 -2.13
N ILE A 87 -10.49 -6.45 -3.14
CA ILE A 87 -10.97 -5.06 -3.05
C ILE A 87 -12.50 -5.02 -2.95
N GLU A 88 -13.22 -5.83 -3.73
CA GLU A 88 -14.68 -5.93 -3.66
C GLU A 88 -15.16 -6.38 -2.28
N ASN A 89 -14.57 -7.44 -1.73
CA ASN A 89 -14.90 -7.96 -0.40
C ASN A 89 -14.66 -6.92 0.70
N LEU A 90 -13.53 -6.20 0.63
CA LEU A 90 -13.25 -5.09 1.54
C LEU A 90 -14.31 -3.98 1.41
N GLY A 91 -14.61 -3.55 0.18
CA GLY A 91 -15.60 -2.51 -0.07
C GLY A 91 -17.02 -2.91 0.34
N ALA A 92 -17.40 -4.18 0.15
CA ALA A 92 -18.67 -4.72 0.59
C ALA A 92 -18.80 -4.67 2.12
N ALA A 93 -17.76 -5.06 2.85
CA ALA A 93 -17.75 -4.96 4.32
C ALA A 93 -17.81 -3.50 4.80
N LEU A 94 -17.07 -2.60 4.15
CA LEU A 94 -17.14 -1.17 4.45
C LEU A 94 -18.54 -0.58 4.19
N HIS A 95 -19.18 -0.98 3.08
CA HIS A 95 -20.56 -0.59 2.77
C HIS A 95 -21.54 -1.14 3.82
N GLU A 96 -21.45 -2.42 4.17
CA GLU A 96 -22.33 -3.08 5.15
C GLU A 96 -22.38 -2.30 6.47
N HIS A 97 -21.23 -1.83 6.94
CA HIS A 97 -21.10 -1.02 8.16
C HIS A 97 -21.25 0.49 7.95
N GLY A 98 -21.49 0.95 6.72
CA GLY A 98 -21.76 2.34 6.39
C GLY A 98 -20.56 3.27 6.49
N ALA A 99 -19.37 2.82 6.10
CA ALA A 99 -18.16 3.62 6.11
C ALA A 99 -18.33 4.96 5.36
N ILE A 100 -17.89 6.04 5.98
CA ILE A 100 -17.77 7.39 5.41
C ILE A 100 -16.29 7.57 5.03
N SER A 101 -15.92 7.04 3.88
CA SER A 101 -14.53 6.88 3.44
C SER A 101 -13.73 8.19 3.41
N GLU A 102 -14.39 9.34 3.22
CA GLU A 102 -13.76 10.67 3.22
C GLU A 102 -13.22 11.08 4.59
N LYS A 103 -13.70 10.48 5.67
CA LYS A 103 -13.23 10.71 7.04
C LYS A 103 -12.11 9.76 7.46
N ALA A 104 -11.91 8.68 6.69
CA ALA A 104 -10.85 7.72 6.97
C ALA A 104 -9.47 8.28 6.60
N ARG A 105 -8.49 8.06 7.49
CA ARG A 105 -7.07 8.37 7.22
C ARG A 105 -6.27 7.12 6.83
N GLN A 106 -6.79 5.94 7.13
CA GLN A 106 -6.17 4.65 6.86
C GLN A 106 -6.36 4.27 5.38
N PRO A 107 -5.30 3.85 4.67
CA PRO A 107 -5.36 3.60 3.21
C PRO A 107 -6.42 2.60 2.74
N PHE A 108 -6.76 1.60 3.55
CA PHE A 108 -7.78 0.60 3.23
C PHE A 108 -9.20 1.05 3.64
N LEU A 109 -9.36 1.88 4.68
CA LEU A 109 -10.68 2.40 5.09
C LEU A 109 -11.17 3.58 4.23
N ARG A 110 -10.28 4.20 3.45
CA ARG A 110 -10.61 5.30 2.52
C ARG A 110 -11.15 4.82 1.16
N LEU A 111 -11.36 3.51 0.95
CA LEU A 111 -11.97 3.00 -0.27
C LEU A 111 -13.38 3.58 -0.40
N PRO A 112 -13.69 4.40 -1.43
CA PRO A 112 -15.02 5.01 -1.55
C PRO A 112 -16.07 3.92 -1.84
N VAL A 113 -17.09 3.86 -1.00
CA VAL A 113 -18.21 2.92 -1.12
C VAL A 113 -19.54 3.69 -1.16
N PRO A 114 -20.58 3.14 -1.81
CA PRO A 114 -21.90 3.76 -1.76
C PRO A 114 -22.41 3.93 -0.33
N LYS A 115 -23.15 5.01 -0.09
CA LYS A 115 -23.83 5.24 1.20
C LYS A 115 -24.81 4.09 1.50
N ASN A 116 -24.72 3.56 2.71
CA ASN A 116 -25.69 2.63 3.28
C ASN A 116 -26.61 3.37 4.27
N ASP A 117 -27.91 3.41 3.99
CA ASP A 117 -28.91 4.08 4.85
C ASP A 117 -29.29 3.25 6.09
N GLN A 118 -29.00 1.94 6.09
CA GLN A 118 -29.28 1.03 7.20
C GLN A 118 -28.02 0.22 7.57
N PRO A 119 -26.95 0.89 8.04
CA PRO A 119 -25.69 0.22 8.31
C PRO A 119 -25.81 -0.77 9.49
N ALA A 120 -25.08 -1.86 9.40
CA ALA A 120 -24.85 -2.79 10.51
C ALA A 120 -23.91 -2.16 11.55
N THR A 121 -24.08 -2.50 12.82
CA THR A 121 -23.18 -2.05 13.89
C THR A 121 -21.80 -2.70 13.71
N ILE A 122 -20.74 -1.91 13.84
CA ILE A 122 -19.35 -2.38 13.77
C ILE A 122 -18.71 -2.40 15.17
N SER A 123 -17.79 -3.33 15.40
CA SER A 123 -16.96 -3.40 16.62
C SER A 123 -15.47 -3.41 16.28
N TYR A 124 -14.60 -3.24 17.29
CA TYR A 124 -13.16 -3.41 17.12
C TYR A 124 -12.79 -4.80 16.55
N GLN A 125 -13.45 -5.84 17.04
CA GLN A 125 -13.24 -7.21 16.58
C GLN A 125 -13.68 -7.39 15.12
N GLU A 126 -14.78 -6.73 14.72
CA GLU A 126 -15.29 -6.75 13.36
C GLU A 126 -14.31 -6.10 12.38
N VAL A 127 -13.84 -4.89 12.67
CA VAL A 127 -12.81 -4.23 11.86
C VAL A 127 -11.58 -5.11 11.73
N GLY A 128 -11.17 -5.75 12.82
CA GLY A 128 -10.11 -6.75 12.79
C GLY A 128 -10.38 -7.83 11.76
N ARG A 129 -11.49 -8.56 11.88
CA ARG A 129 -11.81 -9.67 10.97
C ARG A 129 -11.86 -9.24 9.51
N ILE A 130 -12.45 -8.08 9.21
CA ILE A 130 -12.50 -7.52 7.85
C ILE A 130 -11.08 -7.38 7.27
N LEU A 131 -10.15 -6.84 8.05
CA LEU A 131 -8.77 -6.66 7.62
C LEU A 131 -8.00 -7.99 7.50
N ASP A 132 -8.24 -8.96 8.40
CA ASP A 132 -7.62 -10.29 8.28
C ASP A 132 -8.11 -11.02 7.02
N VAL A 133 -9.41 -10.91 6.69
CA VAL A 133 -9.99 -11.47 5.45
C VAL A 133 -9.36 -10.79 4.23
N PHE A 134 -9.23 -9.46 4.23
CA PHE A 134 -8.59 -8.73 3.15
C PHE A 134 -7.13 -9.17 2.94
N ALA A 135 -6.34 -9.27 4.00
CA ALA A 135 -4.95 -9.75 3.90
C ALA A 135 -4.85 -11.21 3.40
N HIS A 136 -5.78 -12.07 3.80
CA HIS A 136 -5.88 -13.44 3.31
C HIS A 136 -6.20 -13.50 1.82
N ASP A 137 -7.16 -12.70 1.34
CA ASP A 137 -7.53 -12.64 -0.08
C ASP A 137 -6.36 -12.11 -0.95
N LEU A 138 -5.63 -11.10 -0.48
CA LEU A 138 -4.40 -10.62 -1.13
C LEU A 138 -3.31 -11.71 -1.18
N SER A 139 -3.17 -12.51 -0.12
CA SER A 139 -2.24 -13.63 -0.11
C SER A 139 -2.61 -14.69 -1.15
N ARG A 140 -3.90 -14.94 -1.39
CA ARG A 140 -4.36 -15.88 -2.42
C ARG A 140 -3.97 -15.39 -3.82
N ALA A 141 -4.22 -14.12 -4.13
CA ALA A 141 -3.81 -13.51 -5.39
C ALA A 141 -2.28 -13.60 -5.60
N ASN A 142 -1.50 -13.26 -4.57
CA ASN A 142 -0.03 -13.34 -4.63
C ASN A 142 0.50 -14.76 -4.84
N GLN A 143 -0.13 -15.78 -4.24
CA GLN A 143 0.25 -17.18 -4.44
C GLN A 143 0.04 -17.60 -5.89
N THR A 144 -1.13 -17.30 -6.47
CA THR A 144 -1.41 -17.56 -7.89
C THR A 144 -0.42 -16.85 -8.81
N LEU A 145 -0.16 -15.56 -8.59
CA LEU A 145 0.78 -14.78 -9.39
C LEU A 145 2.23 -15.31 -9.27
N GLY A 146 2.60 -15.82 -8.10
CA GLY A 146 3.94 -16.37 -7.84
C GLY A 146 4.23 -17.69 -8.55
N GLU A 147 3.22 -18.33 -9.15
CA GLU A 147 3.37 -19.52 -9.99
C GLU A 147 3.62 -19.18 -11.47
N ILE A 148 3.58 -17.91 -11.89
CA ILE A 148 3.89 -17.51 -13.26
C ILE A 148 5.40 -17.57 -13.50
N THR A 149 5.79 -18.20 -14.60
CA THR A 149 7.18 -18.48 -14.99
C THR A 149 7.52 -18.07 -16.42
N ASP A 150 6.51 -17.82 -17.25
CA ASP A 150 6.67 -17.34 -18.62
C ASP A 150 7.12 -15.87 -18.63
N ASP A 151 8.34 -15.62 -19.08
CA ASP A 151 8.92 -14.27 -19.18
C ASP A 151 8.28 -13.44 -20.30
N ASP A 152 7.59 -14.08 -21.26
CA ASP A 152 6.90 -13.43 -22.38
C ASP A 152 5.38 -13.29 -22.11
N VAL A 153 4.91 -13.57 -20.89
CA VAL A 153 3.49 -13.48 -20.54
C VAL A 153 2.96 -12.08 -20.82
N LYS A 154 1.82 -11.98 -21.51
CA LYS A 154 1.08 -10.74 -21.74
C LYS A 154 -0.40 -10.91 -21.35
N LEU A 155 -0.97 -9.90 -20.71
CA LEU A 155 -2.38 -9.84 -20.30
C LEU A 155 -2.98 -8.48 -20.70
N PRO A 156 -3.53 -8.36 -21.92
CA PRO A 156 -4.20 -7.14 -22.37
C PRO A 156 -5.53 -6.95 -21.63
N LEU A 157 -5.73 -5.79 -21.01
CA LEU A 157 -6.94 -5.42 -20.28
C LEU A 157 -7.35 -3.97 -20.53
N ARG A 158 -8.66 -3.73 -20.63
CA ARG A 158 -9.26 -2.39 -20.54
C ARG A 158 -9.69 -2.12 -19.11
N LEU A 159 -8.83 -1.41 -18.38
CA LEU A 159 -9.00 -1.21 -16.93
C LEU A 159 -10.19 -0.33 -16.59
N ALA A 160 -10.53 0.64 -17.45
CA ALA A 160 -11.57 1.62 -17.11
C ALA A 160 -12.95 0.98 -16.88
N ALA A 161 -13.22 -0.14 -17.54
CA ALA A 161 -14.50 -0.85 -17.50
C ALA A 161 -14.59 -1.90 -16.39
N ILE A 162 -13.53 -2.17 -15.62
CA ILE A 162 -13.59 -3.10 -14.48
C ILE A 162 -14.62 -2.60 -13.46
N GLN A 163 -15.49 -3.49 -12.97
CA GLN A 163 -16.62 -3.15 -12.10
C GLN A 163 -16.54 -3.85 -10.74
N PHE A 164 -16.89 -3.12 -9.69
CA PHE A 164 -17.00 -3.64 -8.32
C PHE A 164 -18.43 -3.47 -7.80
N ASP A 165 -19.02 -4.52 -7.24
CA ASP A 165 -20.30 -4.51 -6.54
C ASP A 165 -20.11 -4.44 -5.02
N PHE A 166 -19.77 -3.26 -4.52
CA PHE A 166 -19.69 -3.02 -3.07
C PHE A 166 -21.04 -3.13 -2.34
N THR A 167 -22.17 -3.20 -3.06
CA THR A 167 -23.49 -3.32 -2.43
C THR A 167 -23.91 -4.77 -2.23
N GLY A 168 -23.29 -5.70 -2.96
CA GLY A 168 -23.70 -7.11 -3.03
C GLY A 168 -25.07 -7.34 -3.67
N THR A 169 -25.64 -6.35 -4.36
CA THR A 169 -26.99 -6.43 -4.93
C THR A 169 -27.03 -6.72 -6.43
N GLY A 170 -25.89 -6.62 -7.11
CA GLY A 170 -25.73 -6.67 -8.57
C GLY A 170 -26.26 -5.45 -9.31
N LYS A 171 -26.99 -4.54 -8.65
CA LYS A 171 -27.70 -3.41 -9.30
C LYS A 171 -26.83 -2.18 -9.46
N LYS A 172 -25.95 -1.90 -8.50
CA LYS A 172 -25.08 -0.72 -8.51
C LYS A 172 -23.63 -1.18 -8.46
N LYS A 173 -22.89 -0.85 -9.51
CA LYS A 173 -21.47 -1.15 -9.62
C LYS A 173 -20.67 0.13 -9.74
N THR A 174 -19.47 0.11 -9.17
CA THR A 174 -18.50 1.20 -9.24
C THR A 174 -17.42 0.80 -10.24
N LYS A 175 -17.09 1.67 -11.20
CA LYS A 175 -16.01 1.36 -12.15
C LYS A 175 -14.65 1.68 -11.56
N LEU A 176 -13.61 0.95 -11.98
CA LEU A 176 -12.23 1.22 -11.58
C LEU A 176 -11.80 2.64 -11.94
N ILE A 177 -12.20 3.15 -13.11
CA ILE A 177 -11.88 4.54 -13.51
C ILE A 177 -12.45 5.56 -12.52
N ASP A 178 -13.65 5.34 -11.97
CA ASP A 178 -14.26 6.24 -11.00
C ASP A 178 -13.48 6.23 -9.67
N LEU A 179 -12.98 5.06 -9.25
CA LEU A 179 -12.11 4.92 -8.08
C LEU A 179 -10.78 5.66 -8.29
N LEU A 180 -10.15 5.50 -9.45
CA LEU A 180 -8.89 6.16 -9.77
C LEU A 180 -9.06 7.69 -9.79
N VAL A 181 -10.12 8.18 -10.42
CA VAL A 181 -10.50 9.61 -10.44
C VAL A 181 -10.72 10.13 -9.01
N HIS A 182 -11.42 9.36 -8.16
CA HIS A 182 -11.61 9.72 -6.75
C HIS A 182 -10.26 9.85 -6.02
N PHE A 183 -9.38 8.84 -6.11
CA PHE A 183 -8.10 8.84 -5.40
C PHE A 183 -7.14 9.93 -5.89
N ASN A 184 -7.15 10.27 -7.18
CA ASN A 184 -6.32 11.34 -7.74
C ASN A 184 -6.99 12.72 -7.73
N ARG A 185 -8.25 12.83 -7.26
CA ARG A 185 -9.09 14.03 -7.25
C ARG A 185 -9.28 14.66 -8.65
N GLY A 186 -9.39 13.82 -9.67
CA GLY A 186 -9.54 14.21 -11.08
C GLY A 186 -8.33 14.91 -11.70
N ARG A 187 -7.15 14.90 -11.05
CA ARG A 187 -5.98 15.64 -11.53
C ARG A 187 -5.34 15.07 -12.79
N LEU A 188 -5.52 13.77 -13.04
CA LEU A 188 -4.91 13.09 -14.19
C LEU A 188 -5.76 13.16 -15.47
N GLY A 189 -7.07 13.45 -15.38
CA GLY A 189 -7.96 13.50 -16.54
C GLY A 189 -7.99 12.19 -17.37
N LEU A 190 -7.77 11.04 -16.72
CA LEU A 190 -7.64 9.72 -17.35
C LEU A 190 -8.86 9.41 -18.22
N GLU A 191 -10.05 9.76 -17.76
CA GLU A 191 -11.31 9.53 -18.47
C GLU A 191 -11.40 10.22 -19.83
N LYS A 192 -10.57 11.24 -20.08
CA LYS A 192 -10.47 11.95 -21.37
C LYS A 192 -9.25 11.51 -22.17
N ALA A 193 -8.11 11.36 -21.51
CA ALA A 193 -6.83 11.07 -22.15
C ALA A 193 -6.70 9.59 -22.58
N ASN A 194 -7.25 8.67 -21.79
CA ASN A 194 -7.23 7.24 -22.04
C ASN A 194 -8.57 6.60 -21.58
N PRO A 195 -9.65 6.75 -22.38
CA PRO A 195 -11.01 6.41 -21.96
C PRO A 195 -11.25 4.92 -21.70
N GLU A 196 -10.48 4.04 -22.35
CA GLU A 196 -10.52 2.60 -22.07
C GLU A 196 -9.56 2.19 -20.94
N PHE A 197 -8.61 3.07 -20.63
CA PHE A 197 -7.43 2.79 -19.82
C PHE A 197 -6.82 1.43 -20.19
N ARG A 198 -6.45 1.30 -21.47
CA ARG A 198 -5.89 0.06 -22.03
C ARG A 198 -4.47 -0.13 -21.51
N VAL A 199 -4.19 -1.34 -21.06
CA VAL A 199 -2.88 -1.76 -20.56
C VAL A 199 -2.61 -3.18 -21.03
N HIS A 200 -1.41 -3.45 -21.55
CA HIS A 200 -0.96 -4.83 -21.81
C HIS A 200 0.04 -5.24 -20.74
N PHE A 201 -0.47 -5.83 -19.67
CA PHE A 201 0.38 -6.22 -18.56
C PHE A 201 1.36 -7.31 -18.95
N ASP A 202 2.55 -7.30 -18.38
CA ASP A 202 3.59 -8.27 -18.70
C ASP A 202 4.26 -8.90 -17.47
N ARG A 203 5.40 -9.55 -17.69
CA ARG A 203 6.17 -10.22 -16.66
C ARG A 203 6.63 -9.28 -15.55
N GLY A 204 6.98 -8.03 -15.85
CA GLY A 204 7.33 -7.02 -14.85
C GLY A 204 6.14 -6.67 -13.96
N ASP A 205 4.96 -6.59 -14.57
CA ASP A 205 3.71 -6.27 -13.88
C ASP A 205 3.20 -7.38 -12.96
N VAL A 206 3.51 -8.63 -13.28
CA VAL A 206 3.26 -9.75 -12.36
C VAL A 206 3.98 -9.51 -11.03
N ASP A 207 5.29 -9.20 -11.06
CA ASP A 207 6.06 -8.95 -9.84
C ASP A 207 5.63 -7.66 -9.15
N TRP A 208 5.22 -6.66 -9.93
CA TRP A 208 4.68 -5.42 -9.38
C TRP A 208 3.41 -5.69 -8.57
N LEU A 209 2.45 -6.44 -9.14
CA LEU A 209 1.19 -6.74 -8.46
C LEU A 209 1.41 -7.63 -7.23
N ARG A 210 2.37 -8.56 -7.28
CA ARG A 210 2.82 -9.33 -6.11
C ARG A 210 3.40 -8.44 -5.02
N ALA A 211 4.26 -7.48 -5.38
CA ALA A 211 4.79 -6.50 -4.44
C ALA A 211 3.66 -5.68 -3.82
N TYR A 212 2.69 -5.25 -4.62
CA TYR A 212 1.53 -4.49 -4.15
C TYR A 212 0.63 -5.31 -3.20
N CYS A 213 0.44 -6.62 -3.45
CA CYS A 213 -0.21 -7.51 -2.49
C CYS A 213 0.53 -7.54 -1.15
N HIS A 214 1.86 -7.70 -1.17
CA HIS A 214 2.68 -7.66 0.05
C HIS A 214 2.62 -6.30 0.76
N LEU A 215 2.64 -5.19 0.01
CA LEU A 215 2.55 -3.83 0.56
C LEU A 215 1.27 -3.65 1.38
N LEU A 216 0.12 -4.00 0.79
CA LEU A 216 -1.18 -3.89 1.45
C LEU A 216 -1.31 -4.85 2.65
N SER A 217 -0.86 -6.10 2.52
CA SER A 217 -0.81 -7.04 3.64
C SER A 217 0.09 -6.54 4.78
N GLY A 218 1.25 -5.94 4.47
CA GLY A 218 2.15 -5.34 5.45
C GLY A 218 1.48 -4.19 6.21
N MET A 219 0.74 -3.31 5.51
CA MET A 219 -0.04 -2.25 6.14
C MET A 219 -1.14 -2.78 7.07
N VAL A 220 -1.81 -3.87 6.69
CA VAL A 220 -2.79 -4.54 7.57
C VAL A 220 -2.10 -5.08 8.82
N GLU A 221 -0.98 -5.78 8.69
CA GLU A 221 -0.25 -6.33 9.84
C GLU A 221 0.25 -5.23 10.78
N ALA A 222 0.73 -4.11 10.23
CA ALA A 222 1.12 -2.94 11.01
C ALA A 222 -0.06 -2.38 11.83
N TYR A 223 -1.22 -2.20 11.17
CA TYR A 223 -2.41 -1.68 11.81
C TYR A 223 -2.96 -2.62 12.89
N ARG A 224 -2.90 -3.93 12.64
CA ARG A 224 -3.42 -4.97 13.54
C ARG A 224 -2.47 -5.34 14.68
N ALA A 225 -1.19 -4.99 14.59
CA ALA A 225 -0.22 -5.23 15.65
C ALA A 225 -0.44 -4.37 16.90
N VAL A 226 -1.11 -3.23 16.73
CA VAL A 226 -1.25 -2.19 17.75
C VAL A 226 -2.66 -2.21 18.34
N ASP A 227 -2.73 -2.16 19.67
CA ASP A 227 -3.97 -1.97 20.39
C ASP A 227 -4.49 -0.59 20.09
N ALA A 228 -5.68 -0.55 19.53
CA ALA A 228 -6.43 0.67 19.47
C ALA A 228 -7.46 0.76 20.62
N GLY A 229 -7.67 -0.32 21.37
CA GLY A 229 -8.79 -0.59 22.28
C GLY A 229 -9.35 0.64 22.96
N GLN A 230 -8.63 1.24 23.91
CA GLN A 230 -9.14 2.45 24.57
C GLN A 230 -9.19 3.62 23.57
N GLY A 231 -10.40 4.08 23.26
CA GLY A 231 -10.64 5.16 22.31
C GLY A 231 -10.60 4.74 20.83
N PHE A 232 -10.51 3.44 20.51
CA PHE A 232 -10.69 2.99 19.13
C PHE A 232 -12.08 3.34 18.63
N GLU A 233 -13.10 3.00 19.41
CA GLU A 233 -14.50 3.17 19.05
C GLU A 233 -14.80 4.64 18.77
N ALA A 234 -14.26 5.55 19.59
CA ALA A 234 -14.36 6.98 19.37
C ALA A 234 -13.65 7.43 18.08
N ARG A 235 -12.45 6.90 17.80
CA ARG A 235 -11.69 7.22 16.57
C ARG A 235 -12.37 6.74 15.30
N ILE A 236 -13.01 5.57 15.33
CA ILE A 236 -13.70 5.03 14.15
C ILE A 236 -15.16 5.48 14.04
N ALA A 237 -15.75 6.09 15.07
CA ALA A 237 -17.11 6.64 15.03
C ALA A 237 -17.27 7.80 14.04
N GLU A 238 -16.17 8.45 13.64
CA GLU A 238 -16.21 9.39 12.52
C GLU A 238 -16.41 8.67 11.19
N ILE A 239 -15.83 7.47 11.03
CA ILE A 239 -15.86 6.66 9.82
C ILE A 239 -17.15 5.85 9.75
N PHE A 240 -17.56 5.21 10.85
CA PHE A 240 -18.73 4.32 10.89
C PHE A 240 -19.84 4.93 11.75
N PRO A 241 -21.07 5.04 11.23
CA PRO A 241 -22.18 5.70 11.92
C PRO A 241 -22.73 4.91 13.11
N LYS A 242 -22.50 3.58 13.18
CA LYS A 242 -22.95 2.72 14.27
C LYS A 242 -21.78 1.88 14.79
N VAL A 243 -21.21 2.29 15.91
CA VAL A 243 -20.09 1.59 16.57
C VAL A 243 -20.56 1.05 17.91
N ASP A 244 -20.33 -0.24 18.15
CA ASP A 244 -20.57 -0.88 19.44
C ASP A 244 -19.50 -0.49 20.46
N GLY A 245 -19.86 -0.40 21.74
CA GLY A 245 -18.89 -0.25 22.82
C GLY A 245 -18.28 1.15 23.01
N ILE A 246 -18.80 2.22 22.39
CA ILE A 246 -18.35 3.60 22.66
C ILE A 246 -18.49 3.89 24.17
N ARG A 247 -17.36 4.01 24.88
CA ARG A 247 -17.32 4.45 26.28
C ARG A 247 -17.29 5.99 26.32
N ALA A 248 -18.08 6.56 27.23
CA ALA A 248 -18.33 8.01 27.33
C ALA A 248 -17.09 8.86 27.69
N GLU A 249 -16.05 8.24 28.23
CA GLU A 249 -14.83 8.91 28.70
C GLU A 249 -13.62 8.07 28.29
N ALA A 250 -13.22 8.17 27.02
CA ALA A 250 -11.86 7.81 26.67
C ALA A 250 -11.00 9.01 27.05
N ASP A 251 -10.15 8.86 28.09
CA ASP A 251 -9.15 9.87 28.42
C ASP A 251 -8.38 10.24 27.15
N GLU A 252 -8.39 11.53 26.77
CA GLU A 252 -7.58 12.07 25.66
C GLU A 252 -6.08 11.74 25.83
N GLU A 253 -5.68 11.35 27.04
CA GLU A 253 -4.29 11.21 27.49
C GLU A 253 -3.72 9.78 27.38
N VAL A 254 -4.48 8.76 26.96
CA VAL A 254 -3.89 7.44 26.62
C VAL A 254 -3.34 7.46 25.19
N LEU A 255 -2.41 8.39 24.97
CA LEU A 255 -1.58 8.51 23.76
C LEU A 255 -0.38 7.57 23.87
N GLY A 256 -0.66 6.27 23.88
CA GLY A 256 0.34 5.22 23.79
C GLY A 256 -0.24 4.02 23.07
N ALA A 257 -0.02 3.95 21.76
CA ALA A 257 -0.20 2.71 21.02
C ALA A 257 0.55 1.58 21.77
N THR A 258 -0.14 0.53 22.19
CA THR A 258 0.51 -0.64 22.80
C THR A 258 0.57 -1.74 21.76
N ILE A 259 1.67 -2.46 21.65
CA ILE A 259 1.73 -3.62 20.77
C ILE A 259 1.02 -4.77 21.48
N VAL A 260 -0.03 -5.32 20.86
CA VAL A 260 -0.83 -6.44 21.42
C VAL A 260 -0.64 -7.75 20.68
N ASP A 261 -0.12 -7.69 19.46
CA ASP A 261 0.22 -8.88 18.68
C ASP A 261 1.64 -8.71 18.09
N PRO A 262 2.70 -8.87 18.92
CA PRO A 262 4.09 -8.75 18.46
C PRO A 262 4.42 -9.60 17.22
N PRO A 263 3.93 -10.85 17.07
CA PRO A 263 4.12 -11.63 15.85
C PRO A 263 3.66 -10.92 14.56
N ARG A 264 2.70 -9.99 14.61
CA ARG A 264 2.28 -9.19 13.44
C ARG A 264 3.35 -8.23 12.97
N LEU A 265 4.15 -7.64 13.85
CA LEU A 265 5.26 -6.76 13.43
C LEU A 265 6.35 -7.55 12.70
N ARG A 266 6.59 -8.79 13.10
CA ARG A 266 7.45 -9.71 12.34
C ARG A 266 6.88 -10.01 10.95
N ARG A 267 5.58 -10.29 10.84
CA ARG A 267 4.92 -10.53 9.53
C ARG A 267 4.95 -9.29 8.65
N MET A 268 4.60 -8.12 9.19
CA MET A 268 4.75 -6.82 8.54
C MET A 268 6.16 -6.64 7.97
N ARG A 269 7.21 -6.88 8.77
CA ARG A 269 8.59 -6.80 8.31
C ARG A 269 8.86 -7.72 7.12
N LEU A 270 8.40 -8.97 7.17
CA LEU A 270 8.58 -9.94 6.10
C LEU A 270 7.84 -9.53 4.82
N HIS A 271 6.64 -8.95 4.93
CA HIS A 271 5.92 -8.36 3.80
C HIS A 271 6.73 -7.24 3.16
N PHE A 272 7.24 -6.28 3.94
CA PHE A 272 8.04 -5.18 3.37
C PHE A 272 9.41 -5.61 2.82
N VAL A 273 10.00 -6.68 3.34
CA VAL A 273 11.16 -7.33 2.70
C VAL A 273 10.79 -7.85 1.32
N ALA A 274 9.65 -8.55 1.20
CA ALA A 274 9.18 -9.06 -0.08
C ALA A 274 8.88 -7.93 -1.08
N VAL A 275 8.30 -6.80 -0.63
CA VAL A 275 8.14 -5.59 -1.46
C VAL A 275 9.49 -5.14 -2.02
N CYS A 276 10.50 -4.98 -1.18
CA CYS A 276 11.82 -4.51 -1.62
C CYS A 276 12.46 -5.47 -2.64
N ASP A 277 12.35 -6.77 -2.42
CA ASP A 277 12.94 -7.79 -3.30
C ASP A 277 12.20 -7.88 -4.64
N LEU A 278 10.87 -7.94 -4.61
CA LEU A 278 10.05 -7.94 -5.83
C LEU A 278 10.21 -6.64 -6.62
N ASN A 279 10.41 -5.51 -5.95
CA ASN A 279 10.65 -4.24 -6.64
C ASN A 279 11.90 -4.27 -7.53
N GLN A 280 12.98 -4.90 -7.07
CA GLN A 280 14.18 -5.07 -7.89
C GLN A 280 13.89 -5.97 -9.10
N THR A 281 13.12 -7.04 -8.90
CA THR A 281 12.75 -7.97 -9.99
C THR A 281 11.82 -7.30 -11.02
N THR A 282 10.79 -6.57 -10.57
CA THR A 282 9.90 -5.77 -11.41
C THR A 282 10.68 -4.88 -12.37
N TRP A 283 11.59 -4.06 -11.84
CA TRP A 283 12.37 -3.14 -12.67
C TRP A 283 13.45 -3.82 -13.51
N SER A 284 13.88 -5.03 -13.13
CA SER A 284 14.76 -5.85 -13.98
C SER A 284 14.02 -6.33 -15.24
N HIS A 285 12.78 -6.79 -15.11
CA HIS A 285 11.95 -7.18 -16.25
C HIS A 285 11.59 -5.96 -17.10
N ILE A 286 11.09 -4.89 -16.49
CA ILE A 286 10.72 -3.65 -17.19
C ILE A 286 11.87 -3.08 -18.02
N ARG A 287 13.08 -3.02 -17.44
CA ARG A 287 14.23 -2.51 -18.17
C ARG A 287 14.64 -3.41 -19.34
N ALA A 288 14.35 -4.71 -19.27
CA ALA A 288 14.69 -5.69 -20.31
C ALA A 288 13.71 -5.70 -21.49
N GLU A 289 12.50 -5.15 -21.34
CA GLU A 289 11.50 -5.06 -22.42
C GLU A 289 12.06 -4.41 -23.70
N THR A 290 11.42 -4.62 -24.84
CA THR A 290 11.88 -4.00 -26.11
C THR A 290 10.76 -3.35 -26.91
N ASP A 291 9.53 -3.62 -26.53
CA ASP A 291 8.28 -3.08 -27.00
C ASP A 291 7.90 -1.77 -26.28
N ASP A 292 6.94 -1.05 -26.87
CA ASP A 292 6.19 0.05 -26.24
C ASP A 292 4.71 -0.26 -26.51
N ASP A 293 4.14 -1.14 -25.70
CA ASP A 293 2.84 -1.77 -25.96
C ASP A 293 1.88 -1.53 -24.79
N PHE A 294 1.35 -0.32 -24.68
CA PHE A 294 0.37 0.06 -23.65
C PHE A 294 0.83 -0.26 -22.21
N GLU A 295 2.03 0.18 -21.84
CA GLU A 295 2.70 -0.24 -20.60
C GLU A 295 1.99 0.21 -19.30
N TRP A 296 1.85 -0.70 -18.33
CA TRP A 296 1.43 -0.34 -16.97
C TRP A 296 2.53 0.41 -16.23
N LEU A 297 3.80 0.04 -16.42
CA LEU A 297 4.97 0.67 -15.81
C LEU A 297 6.03 0.93 -16.87
N PRO A 298 5.91 2.02 -17.62
CA PRO A 298 6.85 2.32 -18.69
C PRO A 298 8.22 2.66 -18.11
N LYS A 299 9.27 2.10 -18.71
CA LYS A 299 10.62 2.62 -18.58
C LYS A 299 10.78 3.90 -19.41
N PRO A 300 11.86 4.66 -19.20
CA PRO A 300 12.12 5.87 -19.97
C PRO A 300 12.16 5.57 -21.47
N GLY A 301 11.31 6.26 -22.23
CA GLY A 301 11.17 6.09 -23.68
C GLY A 301 9.92 5.32 -24.12
N GLN A 302 9.27 4.58 -23.22
CA GLN A 302 7.95 3.98 -23.46
C GLN A 302 6.82 4.98 -23.13
N THR A 303 5.64 4.70 -23.66
CA THR A 303 4.44 5.53 -23.55
C THR A 303 3.71 5.27 -22.23
N ASP A 304 3.59 6.32 -21.41
CA ASP A 304 2.89 6.24 -20.14
C ASP A 304 1.38 6.42 -20.23
N GLN A 305 0.63 5.35 -19.95
CA GLN A 305 -0.82 5.33 -19.94
C GLN A 305 -1.47 6.22 -18.86
N LEU A 306 -0.72 6.62 -17.83
CA LEU A 306 -1.15 7.57 -16.78
C LEU A 306 -0.67 9.01 -17.04
N GLY A 307 0.18 9.23 -18.04
CA GLY A 307 0.76 10.55 -18.34
C GLY A 307 1.74 11.07 -17.28
N LEU A 308 2.42 10.18 -16.55
CA LEU A 308 3.38 10.50 -15.48
C LEU A 308 4.77 9.87 -15.77
N PRO A 309 5.39 10.16 -16.92
CA PRO A 309 6.58 9.46 -17.37
C PRO A 309 7.72 9.57 -16.36
N LEU A 310 8.44 8.47 -16.19
CA LEU A 310 9.57 8.36 -15.26
C LEU A 310 10.89 8.47 -16.02
N SER A 311 11.89 9.07 -15.37
CA SER A 311 13.27 9.11 -15.85
C SER A 311 14.12 8.00 -15.22
N ASP A 312 15.24 7.63 -15.86
CA ASP A 312 16.18 6.66 -15.30
C ASP A 312 16.70 7.09 -13.92
N GLN A 313 16.93 8.38 -13.72
CA GLN A 313 17.40 8.92 -12.44
C GLN A 313 16.36 8.72 -11.33
N GLN A 314 15.07 8.88 -11.63
CA GLN A 314 13.98 8.62 -10.69
C GLN A 314 13.92 7.14 -10.32
N ILE A 315 14.03 6.26 -11.32
CA ILE A 315 13.99 4.80 -11.13
C ILE A 315 15.22 4.35 -10.32
N ASP A 316 16.42 4.79 -10.67
CA ASP A 316 17.64 4.44 -9.96
C ASP A 316 17.64 4.93 -8.50
N ALA A 317 17.19 6.16 -8.26
CA ALA A 317 17.06 6.69 -6.91
C ALA A 317 16.03 5.90 -6.08
N TRP A 318 14.92 5.50 -6.70
CA TRP A 318 13.92 4.65 -6.08
C TRP A 318 14.47 3.27 -5.71
N LEU A 319 15.10 2.59 -6.66
CA LEU A 319 15.68 1.27 -6.47
C LEU A 319 16.82 1.27 -5.44
N GLU A 320 17.61 2.35 -5.40
CA GLU A 320 18.62 2.54 -4.37
C GLU A 320 17.99 2.64 -2.98
N MET A 321 16.93 3.43 -2.83
CA MET A 321 16.18 3.57 -1.57
C MET A 321 15.53 2.24 -1.14
N MET A 322 14.88 1.52 -2.05
CA MET A 322 14.28 0.21 -1.77
C MET A 322 15.32 -0.82 -1.33
N ARG A 323 16.51 -0.82 -1.96
CA ARG A 323 17.62 -1.68 -1.56
C ARG A 323 18.07 -1.36 -0.13
N GLU A 324 18.21 -0.08 0.22
CA GLU A 324 18.60 0.35 1.57
C GLU A 324 17.57 -0.07 2.63
N VAL A 325 16.28 0.15 2.35
CA VAL A 325 15.17 -0.29 3.22
C VAL A 325 15.17 -1.81 3.36
N GLY A 326 15.34 -2.56 2.28
CA GLY A 326 15.43 -4.02 2.30
C GLY A 326 16.60 -4.53 3.15
N LEU A 327 17.79 -3.94 3.02
CA LEU A 327 18.96 -4.30 3.85
C LEU A 327 18.73 -4.01 5.34
N MET A 328 18.07 -2.90 5.66
CA MET A 328 17.67 -2.55 7.03
C MET A 328 16.67 -3.55 7.61
N LEU A 329 15.60 -3.88 6.88
CA LEU A 329 14.57 -4.84 7.31
C LEU A 329 15.08 -6.29 7.37
N LYS A 330 16.15 -6.61 6.65
CA LYS A 330 16.90 -7.88 6.76
C LYS A 330 17.90 -7.89 7.92
N GLY A 331 18.07 -6.77 8.63
CA GLY A 331 19.02 -6.64 9.75
C GLY A 331 20.48 -6.62 9.31
N GLN A 332 20.73 -6.36 8.02
CA GLN A 332 22.07 -6.23 7.45
C GLN A 332 22.61 -4.81 7.60
N ARG A 333 21.71 -3.83 7.81
CA ARG A 333 22.03 -2.46 8.17
C ARG A 333 21.28 -1.99 9.41
N VAL A 334 21.89 -1.02 10.09
CA VAL A 334 21.36 -0.36 11.29
C VAL A 334 21.04 1.10 11.00
N LEU A 335 20.02 1.64 11.67
CA LEU A 335 19.80 3.07 11.74
C LEU A 335 20.88 3.68 12.64
N SER A 336 21.59 4.70 12.17
CA SER A 336 22.74 5.26 12.91
C SER A 336 22.33 5.87 14.25
N SER A 337 23.23 5.79 15.21
CA SER A 337 23.19 6.51 16.48
C SER A 337 23.00 8.02 16.27
N ASP A 338 23.56 8.64 15.23
CA ASP A 338 23.31 10.05 14.91
C ASP A 338 21.83 10.34 14.61
N LEU A 339 21.17 9.47 13.83
CA LEU A 339 19.74 9.59 13.56
C LEU A 339 18.92 9.31 14.82
N LEU A 340 19.32 8.31 15.61
CA LEU A 340 18.69 8.02 16.90
C LEU A 340 18.82 9.20 17.86
N ARG A 341 19.95 9.91 17.87
CA ARG A 341 20.20 11.08 18.74
C ARG A 341 19.36 12.30 18.36
N PHE A 342 18.94 12.41 17.10
CA PHE A 342 17.92 13.39 16.70
C PHE A 342 16.58 13.13 17.38
N ALA A 343 16.24 11.85 17.61
CA ALA A 343 14.99 11.43 18.24
C ALA A 343 15.07 11.31 19.76
N PHE A 344 16.19 10.79 20.27
CA PHE A 344 16.44 10.35 21.63
C PHE A 344 17.83 10.85 22.05
N ARG A 345 17.89 11.99 22.77
CA ARG A 345 19.16 12.70 23.05
C ARG A 345 20.24 11.84 23.70
N ASP A 346 19.83 10.80 24.45
CA ASP A 346 20.71 9.92 25.22
C ASP A 346 21.10 8.62 24.48
N ALA A 347 20.84 8.50 23.18
CA ALA A 347 21.28 7.34 22.41
C ALA A 347 22.81 7.23 22.36
N GLU A 348 23.32 6.02 22.60
CA GLU A 348 24.77 5.74 22.71
C GLU A 348 25.50 5.92 21.37
N PRO A 349 26.55 6.75 21.29
CA PRO A 349 27.31 6.94 20.06
C PRO A 349 27.94 5.64 19.53
N GLY A 350 27.84 5.41 18.22
CA GLY A 350 28.43 4.25 17.55
C GLY A 350 27.63 2.95 17.67
N LEU A 351 26.50 2.97 18.37
CA LEU A 351 25.53 1.87 18.46
C LEU A 351 24.24 2.22 17.71
N GLY A 352 24.05 1.59 16.55
CA GLY A 352 22.88 1.77 15.70
C GLY A 352 21.76 0.78 16.02
N LEU A 353 20.52 1.14 15.66
CA LEU A 353 19.34 0.29 15.87
C LEU A 353 19.21 -0.76 14.77
N ASN A 354 19.19 -2.04 15.15
CA ASN A 354 18.84 -3.14 14.27
C ASN A 354 17.30 -3.29 14.20
N VAL A 355 16.71 -2.77 13.13
CA VAL A 355 15.26 -2.75 12.92
C VAL A 355 14.67 -4.16 12.83
N LYS A 356 15.41 -5.13 12.28
CA LYS A 356 14.96 -6.53 12.26
C LYS A 356 14.76 -7.08 13.66
N LYS A 357 15.75 -6.92 14.54
CA LYS A 357 15.66 -7.40 15.93
C LYS A 357 14.47 -6.76 16.65
N LEU A 358 14.30 -5.45 16.47
CA LEU A 358 13.19 -4.71 17.05
C LEU A 358 11.83 -5.23 16.58
N LEU A 359 11.64 -5.43 15.28
CA LEU A 359 10.33 -5.85 14.75
C LEU A 359 10.06 -7.36 14.95
N ASP A 360 11.09 -8.19 15.08
CA ASP A 360 10.95 -9.63 15.33
C ASP A 360 10.58 -9.95 16.79
N ASP A 361 11.03 -9.12 17.74
CA ASP A 361 10.78 -9.27 19.18
C ASP A 361 10.60 -7.87 19.83
N PRO A 362 9.52 -7.13 19.50
CA PRO A 362 9.35 -5.77 19.99
C PRO A 362 8.92 -5.74 21.45
N PRO A 363 9.38 -4.75 22.24
CA PRO A 363 8.84 -4.53 23.57
C PRO A 363 7.41 -3.96 23.45
N LEU A 364 6.47 -4.44 24.26
CA LEU A 364 5.04 -4.10 24.09
C LEU A 364 4.74 -2.59 24.17
N ASP A 365 5.53 -1.89 24.96
CA ASP A 365 5.49 -0.45 25.20
C ASP A 365 6.40 0.33 24.23
N PHE A 366 6.78 -0.23 23.07
CA PHE A 366 7.70 0.42 22.11
C PHE A 366 7.14 1.72 21.54
N LEU A 367 5.83 1.80 21.31
CA LEU A 367 5.21 3.01 20.75
C LEU A 367 4.82 4.03 21.85
N ASN A 368 5.16 3.76 23.12
CA ASN A 368 5.01 4.70 24.21
C ASN A 368 6.18 5.70 24.20
N SER A 369 5.91 6.93 23.77
CA SER A 369 6.91 7.99 23.63
C SER A 369 7.51 8.42 24.97
N GLU A 370 6.72 8.46 26.06
CA GLU A 370 7.23 8.77 27.39
C GLU A 370 8.22 7.71 27.87
N ARG A 371 7.90 6.44 27.65
CA ARG A 371 8.81 5.33 27.98
C ARG A 371 10.10 5.46 27.19
N LEU A 372 10.01 5.63 25.87
CA LEU A 372 11.20 5.76 25.02
C LEU A 372 12.05 6.97 25.43
N ASN A 373 11.44 8.10 25.78
CA ASN A 373 12.16 9.28 26.26
C ASN A 373 12.85 9.05 27.61
N ARG A 374 12.26 8.23 28.52
CA ARG A 374 12.83 7.96 29.85
C ARG A 374 13.86 6.83 29.86
N LYS A 375 13.63 5.77 29.09
CA LYS A 375 14.41 4.52 29.13
C LYS A 375 15.31 4.33 27.90
N GLY A 376 15.11 5.10 26.84
CA GLY A 376 15.78 4.90 25.57
C GLY A 376 15.39 3.58 24.88
N ILE A 377 16.24 3.13 23.97
CA ILE A 377 16.12 1.86 23.25
C ILE A 377 16.93 0.80 23.99
N ASP A 378 16.35 -0.39 24.22
CA ASP A 378 17.05 -1.47 24.92
C ASP A 378 18.30 -1.93 24.15
N ALA A 379 19.40 -2.14 24.87
CA ALA A 379 20.70 -2.53 24.30
C ALA A 379 20.64 -3.81 23.43
N LYS A 380 19.68 -4.71 23.66
CA LYS A 380 19.50 -5.92 22.83
C LYS A 380 19.18 -5.63 21.36
N TYR A 381 18.64 -4.45 21.05
CA TYR A 381 18.34 -4.00 19.69
C TYR A 381 19.46 -3.17 19.06
N LEU A 382 20.50 -2.84 19.82
CA LEU A 382 21.59 -2.00 19.37
C LEU A 382 22.78 -2.84 18.90
N GLU A 383 23.44 -2.41 17.83
CA GLU A 383 24.63 -3.07 17.28
C GLU A 383 25.69 -2.05 16.85
N PRO A 384 26.99 -2.41 16.90
CA PRO A 384 28.05 -1.54 16.42
C PRO A 384 27.86 -1.15 14.95
N GLU A 385 28.01 0.15 14.66
CA GLU A 385 27.76 0.69 13.32
C GLU A 385 28.70 0.19 12.23
N LYS A 386 29.92 -0.27 12.56
CA LYS A 386 31.01 -0.84 11.71
C LYS A 386 30.69 -1.05 10.20
N GLY A 387 30.45 0.02 9.43
CA GLY A 387 30.13 -0.02 8.00
C GLY A 387 28.74 -0.58 7.62
N LYS A 388 27.87 -0.82 8.60
CA LYS A 388 26.50 -1.33 8.45
C LYS A 388 25.43 -0.23 8.51
N VAL A 389 25.79 1.04 8.35
CA VAL A 389 24.82 2.13 8.50
C VAL A 389 23.96 2.25 7.23
N VAL A 390 22.65 2.45 7.41
CA VAL A 390 21.73 2.78 6.32
C VAL A 390 22.20 4.06 5.61
N ASN A 391 22.22 4.04 4.27
CA ASN A 391 22.52 5.26 3.52
C ASN A 391 21.31 6.21 3.56
N VAL A 392 21.26 7.10 4.56
CA VAL A 392 20.15 8.06 4.71
C VAL A 392 20.00 8.98 3.50
N MET A 393 21.09 9.27 2.77
CA MET A 393 21.03 10.08 1.55
C MET A 393 20.30 9.37 0.41
N ALA A 394 20.31 8.03 0.37
CA ALA A 394 19.45 7.28 -0.56
C ALA A 394 17.97 7.46 -0.21
N LEU A 395 17.62 7.40 1.08
CA LEU A 395 16.23 7.60 1.53
C LEU A 395 15.73 9.03 1.21
N LEU A 396 16.59 10.04 1.41
CA LEU A 396 16.22 11.43 1.19
C LEU A 396 16.17 11.83 -0.30
N ARG A 397 17.00 11.23 -1.16
CA ARG A 397 17.04 11.56 -2.60
C ARG A 397 15.70 11.35 -3.29
N VAL A 398 14.90 10.38 -2.86
CA VAL A 398 13.54 10.17 -3.40
C VAL A 398 12.68 11.42 -3.23
N SER A 399 12.74 12.10 -2.08
CA SER A 399 11.96 13.33 -1.88
C SER A 399 12.40 14.48 -2.82
N GLN A 400 13.64 14.48 -3.30
CA GLN A 400 14.13 15.46 -4.28
C GLN A 400 13.58 15.17 -5.68
N PHE A 401 13.58 13.91 -6.10
CA PHE A 401 13.11 13.49 -7.42
C PHE A 401 11.58 13.39 -7.55
N PHE A 402 10.90 13.21 -6.42
CA PHE A 402 9.44 13.08 -6.31
C PHE A 402 8.82 14.24 -5.50
N GLY A 403 9.51 15.38 -5.38
CA GLY A 403 9.02 16.56 -4.65
C GLY A 403 7.94 17.38 -5.40
N GLY A 404 7.48 16.90 -6.56
CA GLY A 404 6.52 17.58 -7.43
C GLY A 404 5.04 17.29 -7.10
N PRO A 405 4.11 17.96 -7.81
CA PRO A 405 2.65 17.85 -7.59
C PRO A 405 2.06 16.44 -7.70
N PHE A 406 2.72 15.60 -8.49
CA PHE A 406 2.37 14.20 -8.72
C PHE A 406 3.37 13.25 -8.10
N GLY A 407 4.42 13.74 -7.42
CA GLY A 407 5.53 12.90 -7.02
C GLY A 407 5.15 11.81 -6.01
N PHE A 408 4.16 12.06 -5.14
CA PHE A 408 3.58 10.99 -4.32
C PHE A 408 2.87 9.92 -5.17
N LEU A 409 2.09 10.31 -6.19
CA LEU A 409 1.39 9.37 -7.07
C LEU A 409 2.40 8.57 -7.93
N SER A 410 3.42 9.25 -8.47
CA SER A 410 4.52 8.60 -9.19
C SER A 410 5.28 7.64 -8.27
N ALA A 411 5.57 8.02 -7.02
CA ALA A 411 6.23 7.15 -6.04
C ALA A 411 5.38 5.92 -5.69
N VAL A 412 4.07 6.07 -5.43
CA VAL A 412 3.19 4.93 -5.11
C VAL A 412 3.08 3.94 -6.28
N ARG A 413 3.17 4.41 -7.52
CA ARG A 413 3.20 3.53 -8.70
C ARG A 413 4.49 2.71 -8.76
N MET A 414 5.60 3.20 -8.20
CA MET A 414 6.87 2.49 -8.12
C MET A 414 6.90 1.37 -7.05
N ASN A 415 5.81 1.19 -6.27
CA ASN A 415 5.59 0.40 -5.03
C ASN A 415 5.89 1.10 -3.70
#